data_AF-A0A7D7RMG2-F1
#
_entry.id   AF-A0A7D7RMG2-F1
#
_cell.length_a   1.000
_cell.length_b   1.000
_cell.length_c   1.000
_cell.angle_alpha   90.00
_cell.angle_beta   90.00
_cell.angle_gamma   90.00
#
_symmetry.space_group_name_H-M   'P 1'
#
loop_
_entity.id
_entity.type
_entity.pdbx_description
1 polymer ?
#
loop_
_entity_poly.entity_id
_entity_poly.type
_entity_poly.pdbx_seq_one_letter_code
_entity_poly.pdbx_strand_id
1 'polypeptide(L)' 'MLKKNLKIALAIFVVISFKDYLSQGEILWGDSLLYAAIIFVVYLIMDWTKEPYDWSKHKR' A
#
# COMPACT_ATOMS: atom_id res chain seq x y z
N MET A 1 -9.84 -4.13 -5.54
CA MET A 1 -9.07 -3.05 -4.88
C MET A 1 -8.39 -3.47 -3.59
N LEU A 2 -9.11 -3.62 -2.47
CA LEU A 2 -8.50 -3.72 -1.13
C LEU A 2 -7.51 -4.90 -0.98
N LYS A 3 -7.89 -6.10 -1.42
CA LYS A 3 -7.03 -7.30 -1.35
C LYS A 3 -5.75 -7.19 -2.20
N LYS A 4 -5.82 -6.51 -3.35
CA LYS A 4 -4.68 -6.28 -4.26
C LYS A 4 -3.74 -5.23 -3.66
N ASN A 5 -4.30 -4.11 -3.21
CA ASN A 5 -3.54 -3.01 -2.60
C ASN A 5 -2.89 -3.44 -1.28
N LEU A 6 -3.56 -4.30 -0.51
CA LEU A 6 -3.01 -4.86 0.73
C LEU A 6 -1.79 -5.74 0.46
N LYS A 7 -1.82 -6.58 -0.59
CA LYS A 7 -0.66 -7.39 -0.99
C LYS A 7 0.52 -6.51 -1.42
N ILE A 8 0.25 -5.43 -2.17
CA ILE A 8 1.27 -4.48 -2.62
C ILE A 8 1.90 -3.77 -1.40
N ALA A 9 1.09 -3.28 -0.48
CA ALA A 9 1.58 -2.63 0.73
C ALA A 9 2.38 -3.58 1.62
N LEU A 10 1.93 -4.83 1.77
CA LEU A 10 2.66 -5.85 2.52
C LEU A 10 4.03 -6.16 1.88
N ALA A 11 4.08 -6.30 0.56
CA ALA A 11 5.33 -6.53 -0.17
C ALA A 11 6.30 -5.35 0.00
N ILE A 12 5.80 -4.12 -0.09
CA ILE A 12 6.61 -2.91 0.08
C ILE A 12 7.11 -2.78 1.52
N PHE A 13 6.27 -3.07 2.51
CA PHE A 13 6.67 -3.11 3.91
C PHE A 13 7.82 -4.10 4.14
N VAL A 14 7.70 -5.33 3.61
CA VAL A 14 8.77 -6.33 3.73
C VAL A 14 10.07 -5.83 3.08
N VAL A 15 10.00 -5.26 1.89
CA VAL A 15 11.19 -4.75 1.17
C VAL A 15 11.86 -3.60 1.94
N ILE A 16 11.09 -2.65 2.47
CA ILE A 16 11.63 -1.52 3.23
C ILE A 16 12.25 -2.01 4.54
N SER A 17 11.55 -2.86 5.30
CA SER A 17 12.06 -3.42 6.55
C SER A 17 13.34 -4.23 6.34
N PHE A 18 13.44 -4.98 5.24
CA PHE A 18 14.66 -5.72 4.89
C PHE A 18 15.81 -4.78 4.52
N LYS A 19 15.52 -3.69 3.80
CA LYS A 19 16.50 -2.66 3.46
C LYS A 19 17.00 -1.91 4.69
N ASP A 20 16.13 -1.54 5.62
CA ASP A 20 16.48 -0.87 6.87
C ASP A 20 17.37 -1.78 7.72
N TYR A 21 17.00 -3.05 7.86
CA TYR A 21 17.82 -4.04 8.57
C TYR A 21 19.23 -4.17 7.99
N LEU A 22 19.35 -4.25 6.66
CA LEU A 22 20.66 -4.35 5.99
C LEU A 22 21.48 -3.05 6.08
N SER A 23 20.83 -1.89 6.14
CA SER A 23 21.53 -0.60 6.07
C SER A 23 21.95 -0.08 7.45
N GLN A 24 21.14 -0.33 8.48
CA GLN A 24 21.32 0.23 9.82
C GLN A 24 21.53 -0.83 10.89
N GLY A 25 21.36 -2.12 10.59
CA GLY A 25 21.47 -3.23 11.54
C GLY A 25 20.27 -3.36 12.49
N GLU A 26 19.39 -2.36 12.51
CA GLU A 26 18.16 -2.33 13.29
C GLU A 26 16.97 -1.95 12.40
N ILE A 27 15.79 -2.50 12.71
CA ILE A 27 14.56 -2.16 12.00
C ILE A 27 13.89 -1.01 12.73
N LEU A 28 13.81 0.17 12.10
CA LEU A 28 13.01 1.29 12.57
C LEU A 28 11.53 1.02 12.31
N TRP A 29 10.94 0.15 13.13
CA TRP A 29 9.57 -0.34 12.94
C TRP A 29 8.54 0.77 12.79
N GLY A 30 8.65 1.86 13.55
CA GLY A 30 7.74 3.00 13.48
C GLY A 30 7.76 3.69 12.11
N ASP A 31 8.96 4.00 11.61
CA ASP A 31 9.13 4.69 10.33
C ASP A 31 8.77 3.78 9.16
N SER A 32 9.23 2.52 9.19
CA SER A 32 8.90 1.50 8.18
C SER A 32 7.37 1.28 8.06
N LEU A 33 6.66 1.24 9.19
CA LEU A 33 5.21 1.04 9.21
C LEU A 33 4.44 2.28 8.72
N LEU A 34 4.92 3.48 9.06
CA LEU A 34 4.36 4.75 8.57
C LEU A 34 4.54 4.86 7.05
N TYR A 35 5.74 4.56 6.52
CA TYR A 35 6.00 4.55 5.08
C TYR A 35 5.12 3.56 4.33
N ALA A 36 4.96 2.34 4.85
CA ALA A 36 4.08 1.35 4.26
C ALA A 36 2.60 1.81 4.25
N ALA A 37 2.14 2.45 5.32
CA ALA A 37 0.78 3.00 5.40
C ALA A 37 0.54 4.11 4.36
N ILE A 38 1.49 5.05 4.20
CA ILE A 38 1.40 6.11 3.20
C ILE A 38 1.31 5.52 1.79
N ILE A 39 2.19 4.56 1.47
CA ILE A 39 2.22 3.92 0.16
C ILE A 39 0.91 3.16 -0.11
N PHE A 40 0.38 2.45 0.89
CA PHE A 40 -0.92 1.79 0.79
C PHE A 40 -2.03 2.78 0.42
N VAL A 41 -2.10 3.93 1.10
CA VAL A 41 -3.11 4.96 0.84
C VAL A 41 -2.98 5.53 -0.58
N VAL A 42 -1.76 5.85 -1.02
CA VAL A 42 -1.50 6.35 -2.38
C VAL A 42 -1.96 5.35 -3.44
N TYR A 43 -1.60 4.07 -3.29
CA TYR A 43 -2.04 3.02 -4.21
C TYR A 43 -3.55 2.81 -4.16
N LEU A 44 -4.16 2.91 -2.97
CA LEU A 44 -5.60 2.78 -2.82
C LEU A 44 -6.35 3.89 -3.55
N ILE A 45 -5.90 5.14 -3.43
CA ILE A 45 -6.46 6.28 -4.17
C ILE A 45 -6.23 6.11 -5.68
N MET A 46 -5.02 5.72 -6.11
CA MET A 46 -4.73 5.50 -7.54
C MET A 46 -5.53 4.35 -8.16
N ASP A 47 -5.75 3.25 -7.44
CA ASP A 47 -6.62 2.18 -7.93
C ASP A 47 -8.05 2.73 -7.99
N TRP A 48 -8.51 3.45 -6.96
CA TRP A 48 -9.86 4.05 -6.91
C TRP A 48 -10.13 5.02 -8.06
N THR A 49 -9.15 5.80 -8.51
CA THR A 49 -9.31 6.67 -9.69
C THR A 49 -9.32 5.91 -11.02
N LYS A 50 -8.87 4.65 -11.05
CA LYS A 50 -8.82 3.80 -12.26
C LYS A 50 -10.06 2.93 -12.46
N GLU A 51 -10.84 2.64 -11.41
CA GLU A 51 -12.19 2.10 -11.62
C GLU A 51 -13.10 3.27 -12.02
N PRO A 52 -13.56 3.36 -13.29
CA PRO A 52 -14.62 4.31 -13.60
C PRO A 52 -15.82 3.93 -12.73
N TYR A 53 -16.35 4.91 -11.99
CA TYR A 53 -17.56 4.71 -11.22
C TYR A 53 -18.66 4.22 -12.16
N ASP A 54 -19.06 2.96 -12.01
CA ASP A 54 -20.02 2.33 -12.90
C ASP A 54 -21.45 2.77 -12.54
N TRP A 55 -21.83 3.95 -13.04
CA TRP A 55 -23.17 4.52 -12.91
C TRP A 55 -24.28 3.62 -13.47
N SER A 56 -23.94 2.61 -14.30
CA SER A 56 -24.91 1.69 -14.89
C SER A 56 -25.48 0.68 -13.89
N LYS A 57 -24.74 0.41 -12.80
CA LYS A 57 -25.10 -0.61 -11.81
C LYS A 57 -26.29 -0.23 -10.91
N HIS A 58 -26.68 1.05 -10.90
CA HIS A 58 -27.80 1.59 -10.12
C HIS A 58 -29.08 1.84 -10.94
N LYS A 59 -29.13 1.42 -12.21
CA LYS A 59 -30.31 1.59 -13.09
C LYS A 59 -31.26 0.39 -13.14
N ARG A 60 -31.28 -0.48 -12.13
CA ARG A 60 -32.21 -1.62 -12.09
C ARG A 60 -33.15 -1.55 -10.90
#